data_AF-A0A8B6E144-F1
#
_entry.id   AF-A0A8B6E144-F1
#
_cell.length_a   1.000
_cell.length_b   1.000
_cell.length_c   1.000
_cell.angle_alpha   90.00
_cell.angle_beta   90.00
_cell.angle_gamma   90.00
#
_symmetry.space_group_name_H-M   'P 1'
#
loop_
_entity.id
_entity.type
_entity.pdbx_description
1 polymer ?
#
loop_
_entity_poly.entity_id
_entity_poly.type
_entity_poly.pdbx_seq_one_letter_code
_entity_poly.pdbx_strand_id
1 'polypeptide(L)'
;MQENAKLKERNEKQIKMKEIMARLLEKKDRKNNKILSAVNNFIIDLFEDTEFKLYDFKGSALFASAVLNELADKALFSKHMHLSVSLKENARHFETLACNVMTELYSTNRESALKTLVTKVSRYNSTPLKIAVSQKLNKFMAHTACQAQLNSIWSGDVAVYTPFWRIGMVTFFPILLIQSIGFITMKRKYLTSKQISPCVDRQVDQNPKDNSDNKTGFFLRIFNILYSVYRFYCAPVTKFFVYMIAYMTFVVIFAIFVLTDLYPLSESPISLLELASWVWTLSLAIEEIRQILQTNKGSLLKNLTFWAKDVWNIFDIIMYLMFLMSVVLRCLLRSDQFYFARMAYAVTLSMFILRSMHFFFIERFIGPKVVMIGRMFGDLGFFIALYALFVFSFGIMYQAVLFPNSVSSPWELLKDIVYLPYWQLYGKLHLNRIEGKEPSECTNNPQLYTNGTMERCAVNNQYNALMLAVYLVLTNILLLNILIAMFS
;
A
#
# COMPACT_ATOMS: atom_id res chain seq x y z
N MET A 1 20.72 -37.72 -34.55
CA MET A 1 21.15 -36.51 -35.31
C MET A 1 20.46 -35.22 -34.84
N GLN A 2 19.12 -35.15 -34.69
CA GLN A 2 18.43 -33.94 -34.21
C GLN A 2 18.81 -33.49 -32.78
N GLU A 3 19.13 -34.43 -31.89
CA GLU A 3 19.54 -34.13 -30.51
C GLU A 3 20.93 -33.50 -30.43
N ASN A 4 21.88 -34.00 -31.24
CA ASN A 4 23.22 -33.43 -31.36
C ASN A 4 23.21 -32.04 -32.00
N ALA A 5 22.28 -31.75 -32.93
CA ALA A 5 22.10 -30.42 -33.51
C ALA A 5 21.59 -29.42 -32.47
N LYS A 6 20.61 -29.80 -31.64
CA LYS A 6 20.11 -28.98 -30.52
C LYS A 6 21.17 -28.76 -29.43
N LEU A 7 22.03 -29.76 -29.18
CA LEU A 7 23.15 -29.64 -28.25
C LEU A 7 24.20 -28.67 -28.77
N LYS A 8 24.52 -28.74 -30.08
CA LYS A 8 25.47 -27.84 -30.74
C LYS A 8 24.99 -26.40 -30.77
N GLU A 9 23.69 -26.18 -31.03
CA GLU A 9 23.07 -24.85 -30.98
C GLU A 9 23.03 -24.28 -29.55
N ARG A 10 22.80 -25.10 -28.52
CA ARG A 10 22.94 -24.69 -27.12
C ARG A 10 24.36 -24.30 -26.76
N ASN A 11 25.35 -25.08 -27.22
CA ASN A 11 26.76 -24.81 -26.96
C ASN A 11 27.24 -23.55 -27.67
N GLU A 12 26.82 -23.28 -28.91
CA GLU A 12 27.10 -22.02 -29.63
C GLU A 12 26.47 -20.81 -28.94
N LYS A 13 25.21 -20.93 -28.49
CA LYS A 13 24.54 -19.88 -27.72
C LYS A 13 25.24 -19.65 -26.38
N GLN A 14 25.74 -20.70 -25.73
CA GLN A 14 26.54 -20.58 -24.50
C GLN A 14 27.90 -19.91 -24.74
N ILE A 15 28.58 -20.21 -25.84
CA ILE A 15 29.88 -19.58 -26.19
C ILE A 15 29.68 -18.11 -26.51
N LYS A 16 28.68 -17.75 -27.33
CA LYS A 16 28.34 -16.34 -27.61
C LYS A 16 27.96 -15.58 -26.34
N MET A 17 27.24 -16.23 -25.42
CA MET A 17 26.89 -15.62 -24.14
C MET A 17 28.12 -15.43 -23.24
N LYS A 18 29.07 -16.38 -23.22
CA LYS A 18 30.36 -16.25 -22.51
C LYS A 18 31.21 -15.10 -23.07
N GLU A 19 31.27 -14.94 -24.39
CA GLU A 19 31.96 -13.80 -25.01
C GLU A 19 31.32 -12.45 -24.68
N ILE A 20 29.98 -12.38 -24.69
CA ILE A 20 29.26 -11.16 -24.28
C ILE A 20 29.53 -10.86 -22.81
N MET A 21 29.53 -11.88 -21.95
CA MET A 21 29.78 -11.74 -20.50
C MET A 21 31.22 -11.28 -20.21
N ALA A 22 32.22 -11.85 -20.90
CA ALA A 22 33.61 -11.44 -20.81
C ALA A 22 33.82 -9.98 -21.26
N ARG A 23 33.24 -9.58 -22.41
CA ARG A 23 33.32 -8.20 -22.90
C ARG A 23 32.61 -7.18 -21.99
N LEU A 24 31.59 -7.61 -21.25
CA LEU A 24 30.88 -6.75 -20.29
C LEU A 24 31.67 -6.58 -18.98
N LEU A 25 32.42 -7.60 -18.55
CA LEU A 25 33.28 -7.56 -17.37
C LEU A 25 34.59 -6.79 -17.63
N GLU A 26 35.20 -6.93 -18.81
CA GLU A 26 36.48 -6.29 -19.18
C GLU A 26 36.38 -4.75 -19.29
N LYS A 27 35.17 -4.21 -19.52
CA LYS A 27 34.98 -2.79 -19.85
C LYS A 27 35.13 -1.84 -18.66
N LYS A 28 35.36 -2.31 -17.42
CA LYS A 28 35.33 -1.49 -16.20
C LYS A 28 36.66 -1.40 -15.43
N ASP A 29 37.71 -2.07 -15.89
CA ASP A 29 38.91 -2.34 -15.09
C ASP A 29 39.96 -1.21 -14.97
N ARG A 30 39.55 0.07 -14.85
CA ARG A 30 40.54 1.16 -14.68
C ARG A 30 40.43 2.09 -13.49
N LYS A 31 39.44 1.97 -12.60
CA LYS A 31 39.41 2.81 -11.38
C LYS A 31 38.69 2.13 -10.21
N ASN A 32 39.43 1.64 -9.20
CA ASN A 32 39.27 1.98 -7.76
C ASN A 32 39.78 0.90 -6.75
N ASN A 33 40.33 1.41 -5.62
CA ASN A 33 40.56 0.87 -4.26
C ASN A 33 40.62 -0.66 -4.00
N LYS A 34 41.60 -1.08 -3.19
CA LYS A 34 41.82 -2.48 -2.71
C LYS A 34 40.58 -3.19 -2.13
N ILE A 35 39.66 -2.46 -1.48
CA ILE A 35 38.40 -3.03 -0.96
C ILE A 35 37.42 -3.33 -2.11
N LEU A 36 37.37 -2.45 -3.12
CA LEU A 36 36.54 -2.65 -4.30
C LEU A 36 37.10 -3.78 -5.18
N SER A 37 38.43 -3.90 -5.28
CA SER A 37 39.05 -5.05 -5.95
C SER A 37 38.83 -6.34 -5.17
N ALA A 38 38.88 -6.34 -3.84
CA ALA A 38 38.59 -7.53 -3.03
C ALA A 38 37.11 -7.95 -3.14
N VAL A 39 36.17 -7.00 -3.16
CA VAL A 39 34.74 -7.30 -3.37
C VAL A 39 34.47 -7.75 -4.81
N ASN A 40 35.09 -7.11 -5.80
CA ASN A 40 34.97 -7.54 -7.19
C ASN A 40 35.61 -8.92 -7.40
N ASN A 41 36.77 -9.20 -6.81
CA ASN A 41 37.43 -10.51 -6.86
C ASN A 41 36.60 -11.56 -6.14
N PHE A 42 36.03 -11.25 -4.97
CA PHE A 42 35.09 -12.16 -4.30
C PHE A 42 33.86 -12.45 -5.15
N ILE A 43 33.32 -11.42 -5.84
CA ILE A 43 32.20 -11.57 -6.76
C ILE A 43 32.62 -12.41 -7.98
N ILE A 44 33.81 -12.19 -8.54
CA ILE A 44 34.39 -12.95 -9.65
C ILE A 44 34.62 -14.41 -9.26
N ASP A 45 35.22 -14.68 -8.10
CA ASP A 45 35.35 -16.03 -7.51
C ASP A 45 33.97 -16.68 -7.34
N LEU A 46 32.97 -15.91 -6.91
CA LEU A 46 31.58 -16.37 -6.80
C LEU A 46 30.97 -16.78 -8.16
N PHE A 47 31.42 -16.15 -9.25
CA PHE A 47 31.00 -16.40 -10.62
C PHE A 47 31.80 -17.53 -11.27
N GLU A 48 33.08 -17.70 -10.94
CA GLU A 48 33.99 -18.70 -11.51
C GLU A 48 33.74 -20.10 -10.94
N ASP A 49 33.32 -20.20 -9.67
CA ASP A 49 32.93 -21.46 -9.01
C ASP A 49 31.54 -22.01 -9.41
N THR A 50 30.81 -21.34 -10.31
CA THR A 50 29.49 -21.82 -10.73
C THR A 50 29.59 -22.80 -11.89
N GLU A 51 29.41 -24.10 -11.62
CA GLU A 51 28.93 -25.03 -12.65
C GLU A 51 27.71 -24.40 -13.33
N PHE A 52 27.86 -24.12 -14.63
CA PHE A 52 27.20 -23.06 -15.39
C PHE A 52 25.68 -23.24 -15.58
N LYS A 53 24.93 -23.17 -14.49
CA LYS A 53 23.47 -23.21 -14.50
C LYS A 53 22.96 -21.78 -14.56
N LEU A 54 22.33 -21.43 -15.69
CA LEU A 54 21.83 -20.08 -16.01
C LEU A 54 20.87 -19.49 -14.95
N TYR A 55 20.26 -20.34 -14.12
CA TYR A 55 19.42 -19.95 -13.00
C TYR A 55 20.23 -19.46 -11.78
N ASP A 56 21.43 -20.01 -11.56
CA ASP A 56 22.32 -19.60 -10.47
C ASP A 56 22.93 -18.23 -10.79
N PHE A 57 23.25 -17.94 -12.06
CA PHE A 57 23.80 -16.64 -12.49
C PHE A 57 22.90 -15.45 -12.11
N LYS A 58 21.59 -15.53 -12.35
CA LYS A 58 20.64 -14.46 -11.97
C LYS A 58 20.57 -14.27 -10.47
N GLY A 59 20.52 -15.37 -9.72
CA GLY A 59 20.52 -15.36 -8.26
C GLY A 59 21.77 -14.69 -7.72
N SER A 60 22.95 -15.05 -8.26
CA SER A 60 24.24 -14.49 -7.90
C SER A 60 24.35 -13.01 -8.27
N ALA A 61 23.89 -12.58 -9.45
CA ALA A 61 23.91 -11.17 -9.86
C ALA A 61 23.01 -10.29 -8.98
N LEU A 62 21.80 -10.77 -8.63
CA LEU A 62 20.91 -10.08 -7.69
C LEU A 62 21.49 -10.05 -6.28
N PHE A 63 22.12 -11.14 -5.85
CA PHE A 63 22.79 -11.22 -4.55
C PHE A 63 24.01 -10.29 -4.46
N ALA A 64 24.82 -10.20 -5.52
CA ALA A 64 25.92 -9.26 -5.60
C ALA A 64 25.42 -7.80 -5.51
N SER A 65 24.36 -7.46 -6.25
CA SER A 65 23.71 -6.15 -6.16
C SER A 65 23.19 -5.85 -4.75
N ALA A 66 22.59 -6.83 -4.09
CA ALA A 66 22.11 -6.75 -2.72
C ALA A 66 23.23 -6.45 -1.71
N VAL A 67 24.30 -7.25 -1.73
CA VAL A 67 25.44 -7.09 -0.82
C VAL A 67 26.09 -5.72 -1.03
N LEU A 68 26.27 -5.30 -2.29
CA LEU A 68 26.85 -3.99 -2.61
C LEU A 68 25.98 -2.82 -2.12
N ASN A 69 24.65 -2.93 -2.21
CA ASN A 69 23.74 -1.90 -1.67
C ASN A 69 23.84 -1.81 -0.14
N GLU A 70 23.86 -2.94 0.56
CA GLU A 70 23.99 -2.94 2.03
C GLU A 70 25.35 -2.40 2.49
N LEU A 71 26.43 -2.77 1.79
CA LEU A 71 27.76 -2.22 2.03
C LEU A 71 27.82 -0.72 1.74
N ALA A 72 27.12 -0.24 0.71
CA ALA A 72 27.06 1.18 0.39
C ALA A 72 26.32 1.99 1.47
N ASP A 73 25.23 1.45 2.03
CA ASP A 73 24.48 2.12 3.10
C ASP A 73 25.28 2.12 4.42
N LYS A 74 26.01 1.03 4.72
CA LYS A 74 26.98 1.01 5.84
C LYS A 74 28.13 2.00 5.63
N ALA A 75 28.65 2.13 4.41
CA ALA A 75 29.69 3.10 4.07
C ALA A 75 29.21 4.55 4.15
N LEU A 76 27.94 4.81 3.85
CA LEU A 76 27.32 6.13 4.04
C LEU A 76 27.26 6.49 5.53
N PHE A 77 26.85 5.53 6.36
CA PHE A 77 26.77 5.71 7.82
C PHE A 77 28.14 5.97 8.45
N SER A 78 29.20 5.32 7.94
CA SER A 78 30.59 5.55 8.36
C SER A 78 31.25 6.78 7.71
N LYS A 79 30.48 7.68 7.08
CA LYS A 79 30.94 8.93 6.43
C LYS A 79 31.89 8.75 5.23
N HIS A 80 31.96 7.56 4.64
CA HIS A 80 32.73 7.31 3.41
C HIS A 80 31.85 7.52 2.15
N MET A 81 31.55 8.78 1.83
CA MET A 81 30.65 9.15 0.72
C MET A 81 31.13 8.61 -0.65
N HIS A 82 32.42 8.78 -0.97
CA HIS A 82 32.97 8.34 -2.28
C HIS A 82 32.89 6.82 -2.46
N LEU A 83 33.15 6.04 -1.40
CA LEU A 83 33.03 4.58 -1.43
C LEU A 83 31.56 4.17 -1.57
N SER A 84 30.65 4.81 -0.82
CA SER A 84 29.22 4.55 -0.91
C SER A 84 28.67 4.78 -2.32
N VAL A 85 29.07 5.87 -2.99
CA VAL A 85 28.67 6.15 -4.38
C VAL A 85 29.18 5.07 -5.34
N SER A 86 30.47 4.70 -5.25
CA SER A 86 31.06 3.68 -6.13
C SER A 86 30.42 2.29 -5.93
N LEU A 87 30.10 1.91 -4.69
CA LEU A 87 29.40 0.67 -4.39
C LEU A 87 27.97 0.66 -4.95
N LYS A 88 27.23 1.78 -4.85
CA LYS A 88 25.89 1.91 -5.46
C LYS A 88 25.95 1.81 -6.98
N GLU A 89 26.98 2.37 -7.61
CA GLU A 89 27.17 2.27 -9.06
C GLU A 89 27.43 0.82 -9.49
N ASN A 90 28.27 0.09 -8.76
CA ASN A 90 28.50 -1.34 -9.01
C ASN A 90 27.21 -2.16 -8.78
N ALA A 91 26.46 -1.88 -7.73
CA ALA A 91 25.18 -2.55 -7.46
C ALA A 91 24.17 -2.37 -8.61
N ARG A 92 24.04 -1.15 -9.13
CA ARG A 92 23.19 -0.84 -10.29
C ARG A 92 23.66 -1.54 -11.57
N HIS A 93 24.96 -1.71 -11.74
CA HIS A 93 25.51 -2.44 -12.88
C HIS A 93 25.10 -3.91 -12.84
N PHE A 94 25.27 -4.59 -11.71
CA PHE A 94 24.82 -5.97 -11.54
C PHE A 94 23.29 -6.13 -11.68
N GLU A 95 22.50 -5.18 -11.18
CA GLU A 95 21.05 -5.18 -11.39
C GLU A 95 20.70 -5.08 -12.88
N THR A 96 21.44 -4.25 -13.64
CA THR A 96 21.23 -4.09 -15.08
C THR A 96 21.63 -5.35 -15.87
N LEU A 97 22.73 -6.00 -15.48
CA LEU A 97 23.12 -7.29 -16.05
C LEU A 97 22.05 -8.36 -15.81
N ALA A 98 21.50 -8.44 -14.58
CA ALA A 98 20.42 -9.35 -14.26
C ALA A 98 19.15 -9.06 -15.10
N CYS A 99 18.83 -7.79 -15.34
CA CYS A 99 17.74 -7.39 -16.25
C CYS A 99 17.99 -7.86 -17.68
N ASN A 100 19.19 -7.63 -18.23
CA ASN A 100 19.51 -8.01 -19.61
C ASN A 100 19.40 -9.52 -19.83
N VAL A 101 19.91 -10.32 -18.88
CA VAL A 101 19.78 -11.78 -18.92
C VAL A 101 18.31 -12.21 -18.80
N MET A 102 17.50 -11.50 -18.01
CA MET A 102 16.06 -11.75 -17.97
C MET A 102 15.36 -11.42 -19.29
N THR A 103 15.71 -10.32 -19.94
CA THR A 103 15.17 -9.94 -21.26
C THR A 103 15.42 -11.05 -22.28
N GLU A 104 16.66 -11.53 -22.37
CA GLU A 104 17.05 -12.56 -23.35
C GLU A 104 16.41 -13.92 -23.08
N LEU A 105 16.22 -14.27 -21.81
CA LEU A 105 15.53 -15.49 -21.45
C LEU A 105 14.02 -15.41 -21.70
N TYR A 106 13.45 -14.22 -21.48
CA TYR A 106 12.05 -13.99 -21.72
C TYR A 106 11.71 -13.95 -23.21
N SER A 107 12.59 -13.41 -24.06
CA SER A 107 12.46 -13.46 -25.53
C SER A 107 12.58 -14.87 -26.07
N THR A 108 13.49 -15.69 -25.52
CA THR A 108 13.69 -17.08 -25.96
C THR A 108 12.55 -18.00 -25.54
N ASN A 109 12.18 -18.01 -24.25
CA ASN A 109 11.11 -18.85 -23.74
C ASN A 109 10.46 -18.22 -22.49
N ARG A 110 9.28 -17.66 -22.70
CA ARG A 110 8.48 -17.00 -21.65
C ARG A 110 8.18 -17.92 -20.46
N GLU A 111 7.71 -19.14 -20.69
CA GLU A 111 7.31 -20.05 -19.60
C GLU A 111 8.49 -20.49 -18.75
N SER A 112 9.61 -20.83 -19.39
CA SER A 112 10.83 -21.22 -18.69
C SER A 112 11.44 -20.06 -17.91
N ALA A 113 11.41 -18.85 -18.47
CA ALA A 113 11.88 -17.63 -17.80
C ALA A 113 11.05 -17.31 -16.55
N LEU A 114 9.72 -17.43 -16.65
CA LEU A 114 8.79 -17.23 -15.53
C LEU A 114 8.99 -18.28 -14.42
N LYS A 115 9.13 -19.56 -14.78
CA LYS A 115 9.42 -20.62 -13.81
C LYS A 115 10.73 -20.37 -13.05
N THR A 116 11.76 -19.90 -13.75
CA THR A 116 13.06 -19.58 -13.15
C THR A 116 12.98 -18.52 -12.04
N LEU A 117 12.04 -17.57 -12.11
CA LEU A 117 11.88 -16.53 -11.08
C LEU A 117 11.37 -17.07 -9.74
N VAL A 118 10.69 -18.21 -9.74
CA VAL A 118 10.05 -18.82 -8.56
C VAL A 118 10.78 -20.08 -8.08
N THR A 119 11.66 -20.65 -8.92
CA THR A 119 12.53 -21.73 -8.50
C THR A 119 13.51 -21.24 -7.42
N LYS A 120 13.67 -22.02 -6.35
CA LYS A 120 14.66 -21.74 -5.31
C LYS A 120 16.08 -21.94 -5.87
N VAL A 121 16.95 -20.98 -5.64
CA VAL A 121 18.38 -21.11 -5.92
C VAL A 121 19.01 -21.93 -4.78
N SER A 122 19.67 -23.04 -5.12
CA SER A 122 20.18 -24.02 -4.14
C SER A 122 21.14 -23.40 -3.13
N ARG A 123 22.00 -22.48 -3.58
CA ARG A 123 23.02 -21.80 -2.75
C ARG A 123 22.42 -20.84 -1.71
N TYR A 124 21.24 -20.28 -1.96
CA TYR A 124 20.64 -19.21 -1.12
C TYR A 124 19.29 -19.60 -0.48
N ASN A 125 18.80 -20.82 -0.75
CA ASN A 125 17.48 -21.34 -0.33
C ASN A 125 16.32 -20.33 -0.51
N SER A 126 16.46 -19.44 -1.48
CA SER A 126 15.58 -18.29 -1.71
C SER A 126 15.29 -18.16 -3.20
N THR A 127 14.15 -17.57 -3.53
CA THR A 127 13.78 -17.31 -4.93
C THR A 127 14.37 -15.96 -5.37
N PRO A 128 14.76 -15.81 -6.66
CA PRO A 128 15.25 -14.54 -7.19
C PRO A 128 14.29 -13.38 -6.93
N LEU A 129 12.98 -13.64 -7.01
CA LEU A 129 11.95 -12.64 -6.72
C LEU A 129 11.98 -12.19 -5.25
N LYS A 130 12.17 -13.11 -4.30
CA LYS A 130 12.26 -12.79 -2.87
C LYS A 130 13.51 -11.98 -2.56
N ILE A 131 14.64 -12.31 -3.19
CA ILE A 131 15.90 -11.55 -3.07
C ILE A 131 15.69 -10.12 -3.56
N ALA A 132 15.14 -9.96 -4.77
CA ALA A 132 14.90 -8.66 -5.37
C ALA A 132 14.00 -7.75 -4.51
N VAL A 133 12.92 -8.30 -3.93
CA VAL A 133 12.02 -7.57 -3.02
C VAL A 133 12.74 -7.20 -1.71
N SER A 134 13.45 -8.15 -1.10
CA SER A 134 14.14 -7.90 0.18
C SER A 134 15.20 -6.80 0.09
N GLN A 135 15.74 -6.58 -1.10
CA GLN A 135 16.86 -5.68 -1.38
C GLN A 135 16.44 -4.44 -2.18
N LYS A 136 15.13 -4.21 -2.33
CA LYS A 136 14.55 -3.04 -3.00
C LYS A 136 15.10 -2.81 -4.42
N LEU A 137 15.35 -3.88 -5.17
CA LEU A 137 15.83 -3.85 -6.56
C LEU A 137 14.70 -3.45 -7.51
N ASN A 138 14.33 -2.17 -7.49
CA ASN A 138 13.15 -1.64 -8.18
C ASN A 138 13.23 -1.78 -9.71
N LYS A 139 14.42 -1.65 -10.31
CA LYS A 139 14.59 -1.76 -11.78
C LYS A 139 14.35 -3.20 -12.22
N PHE A 140 14.85 -4.17 -11.46
CA PHE A 140 14.57 -5.58 -11.71
C PHE A 140 13.09 -5.93 -11.48
N MET A 141 12.46 -5.40 -10.43
CA MET A 141 11.04 -5.63 -10.16
C MET A 141 10.12 -5.01 -11.21
N ALA A 142 10.50 -3.88 -11.81
CA ALA A 142 9.77 -3.22 -12.88
C ALA A 142 9.85 -3.97 -14.23
N HIS A 143 10.79 -4.92 -14.39
CA HIS A 143 10.95 -5.68 -15.61
C HIS A 143 9.67 -6.47 -15.98
N THR A 144 9.31 -6.49 -17.27
CA THR A 144 8.07 -7.10 -17.78
C THR A 144 7.88 -8.55 -17.36
N ALA A 145 8.96 -9.34 -17.30
CA ALA A 145 8.90 -10.73 -16.86
C ALA A 145 8.50 -10.86 -15.38
N CYS A 146 8.99 -9.96 -14.51
CA CYS A 146 8.64 -9.94 -13.09
C CYS A 146 7.17 -9.53 -12.90
N GLN A 147 6.73 -8.50 -13.63
CA GLN A 147 5.33 -8.05 -13.62
C GLN A 147 4.37 -9.13 -14.14
N ALA A 148 4.73 -9.82 -15.23
CA ALA A 148 3.95 -10.95 -15.75
C ALA A 148 3.87 -12.11 -14.74
N GLN A 149 4.97 -12.39 -14.02
CA GLN A 149 4.98 -13.42 -12.98
C GLN A 149 4.11 -13.02 -11.78
N LEU A 150 4.19 -11.77 -11.32
CA LEU A 150 3.35 -11.26 -10.23
C LEU A 150 1.86 -11.30 -10.61
N ASN A 151 1.51 -10.93 -11.83
CA ASN A 151 0.13 -10.98 -12.31
C ASN A 151 -0.39 -12.43 -12.42
N SER A 152 0.48 -13.36 -12.82
CA SER A 152 0.18 -14.80 -12.82
C SER A 152 -0.06 -15.34 -11.41
N ILE A 153 0.76 -14.92 -10.42
CA ILE A 153 0.57 -15.28 -9.01
C ILE A 153 -0.73 -14.67 -8.46
N TRP A 154 -1.01 -13.41 -8.77
CA TRP A 154 -2.22 -12.68 -8.34
C TRP A 154 -3.51 -13.31 -8.88
N SER A 155 -3.52 -13.65 -10.17
CA SER A 155 -4.68 -14.26 -10.83
C SER A 155 -4.92 -15.70 -10.37
N GLY A 156 -3.87 -16.39 -9.91
CA GLY A 156 -3.95 -17.79 -9.48
C GLY A 156 -4.39 -18.71 -10.62
N ASP A 157 -5.49 -19.43 -10.42
CA ASP A 157 -6.09 -20.30 -11.44
C ASP A 157 -7.15 -19.60 -12.31
N VAL A 158 -7.47 -18.33 -12.00
CA VAL A 158 -8.41 -17.53 -12.77
C VAL A 158 -7.71 -16.95 -13.99
N ALA A 159 -8.44 -16.81 -15.11
CA ALA A 159 -7.89 -16.17 -16.30
C ALA A 159 -7.51 -14.70 -16.01
N VAL A 160 -6.28 -14.34 -16.40
CA VAL A 160 -5.60 -13.08 -16.08
C VAL A 160 -6.34 -11.82 -16.56
N TYR A 161 -7.20 -11.94 -17.56
CA TYR A 161 -7.91 -10.81 -18.20
C TYR A 161 -9.41 -10.77 -17.87
N THR A 162 -9.82 -11.35 -16.74
CA THR A 162 -11.21 -11.27 -16.30
C THR A 162 -11.49 -9.87 -15.73
N PRO A 163 -12.49 -9.14 -16.26
CA PRO A 163 -12.80 -7.80 -15.76
C PRO A 163 -13.38 -7.88 -14.33
N PHE A 164 -13.00 -6.92 -13.48
CA PHE A 164 -13.32 -6.95 -12.04
C PHE A 164 -14.82 -7.04 -11.72
N TRP A 165 -15.68 -6.39 -12.50
CA TRP A 165 -17.13 -6.47 -12.30
C TRP A 165 -17.67 -7.89 -12.47
N ARG A 166 -17.08 -8.70 -13.37
CA ARG A 166 -17.45 -10.11 -13.54
C ARG A 166 -17.01 -10.93 -12.33
N ILE A 167 -15.84 -10.66 -11.77
CA ILE A 167 -15.38 -11.31 -10.53
C ILE A 167 -16.35 -10.99 -9.39
N GLY A 168 -16.78 -9.72 -9.27
CA GLY A 168 -17.80 -9.29 -8.31
C GLY A 168 -19.12 -10.03 -8.48
N MET A 169 -19.69 -10.06 -9.69
CA MET A 169 -20.96 -10.77 -9.95
C MET A 169 -20.86 -12.28 -9.65
N VAL A 170 -19.76 -12.90 -10.04
CA VAL A 170 -19.49 -14.32 -9.80
C VAL A 170 -19.34 -14.63 -8.30
N THR A 171 -18.86 -13.67 -7.51
CA THR A 171 -18.70 -13.82 -6.06
C THR A 171 -20.05 -13.88 -5.34
N PHE A 172 -21.03 -13.09 -5.79
CA PHE A 172 -22.38 -13.06 -5.21
C PHE A 172 -23.30 -14.17 -5.73
N PHE A 173 -23.13 -14.55 -7.01
CA PHE A 173 -23.92 -15.58 -7.65
C PHE A 173 -23.03 -16.73 -8.16
N PRO A 174 -22.60 -17.65 -7.26
CA PRO A 174 -21.78 -18.79 -7.66
C PRO A 174 -22.51 -19.73 -8.62
N ILE A 175 -23.83 -19.65 -8.72
CA ILE A 175 -24.65 -20.39 -9.71
C ILE A 175 -24.35 -19.92 -11.15
N LEU A 176 -23.96 -18.66 -11.36
CA LEU A 176 -23.55 -18.15 -12.69
C LEU A 176 -22.22 -18.76 -13.17
N LEU A 177 -21.40 -19.32 -12.26
CA LEU A 177 -20.24 -20.15 -12.65
C LEU A 177 -20.67 -21.33 -13.51
N ILE A 178 -21.86 -21.90 -13.25
CA ILE A 178 -22.37 -23.10 -13.94
C ILE A 178 -22.57 -22.84 -15.44
N GLN A 179 -23.00 -21.63 -15.82
CA GLN A 179 -23.12 -21.21 -17.22
C GLN A 179 -21.79 -20.73 -17.81
N SER A 180 -20.90 -20.14 -17.02
CA SER A 180 -19.62 -19.59 -17.49
C SER A 180 -18.45 -20.59 -17.50
N ILE A 181 -18.64 -21.85 -17.11
CA ILE A 181 -17.62 -22.93 -17.12
C ILE A 181 -17.00 -23.15 -18.50
N GLY A 182 -17.69 -22.77 -19.58
CA GLY A 182 -17.10 -22.77 -20.93
C GLY A 182 -15.97 -21.75 -21.13
N PHE A 183 -15.85 -20.73 -20.27
CA PHE A 183 -14.94 -19.58 -20.49
C PHE A 183 -13.76 -19.52 -19.52
N ILE A 184 -13.93 -20.04 -18.29
CA ILE A 184 -12.80 -20.25 -17.36
C ILE A 184 -12.20 -21.60 -17.73
N THR A 185 -11.58 -21.66 -18.91
CA THR A 185 -10.78 -22.81 -19.31
C THR A 185 -9.72 -22.95 -18.22
N MET A 186 -9.95 -23.92 -17.35
CA MET A 186 -8.93 -24.63 -16.60
C MET A 186 -7.66 -24.59 -17.44
N LYS A 187 -6.55 -24.23 -16.80
CA LYS A 187 -5.18 -24.49 -17.24
C LYS A 187 -5.01 -26.02 -17.39
N ARG A 188 -5.81 -26.62 -18.26
CA ARG A 188 -5.91 -28.03 -18.58
C ARG A 188 -4.64 -28.27 -19.37
N LYS A 189 -3.61 -28.72 -18.66
CA LYS A 189 -2.79 -29.86 -19.09
C LYS A 189 -2.79 -30.07 -20.61
N TYR A 190 -2.32 -29.09 -21.39
CA TYR A 190 -1.85 -29.34 -22.76
C TYR A 190 -0.61 -30.26 -22.71
N LEU A 191 -0.06 -30.49 -21.52
CA LEU A 191 0.97 -31.48 -21.23
C LEU A 191 0.51 -32.94 -21.19
N THR A 192 -0.79 -33.30 -21.25
CA THR A 192 -1.21 -34.70 -21.08
C THR A 192 -1.88 -35.35 -22.29
N SER A 193 -1.90 -34.73 -23.49
CA SER A 193 -2.40 -35.41 -24.70
C SER A 193 -1.43 -35.49 -25.88
N LYS A 194 -0.18 -35.02 -25.79
CA LYS A 194 0.75 -35.03 -26.94
C LYS A 194 2.05 -35.81 -26.76
N GLN A 195 2.15 -36.70 -25.77
CA GLN A 195 3.33 -37.57 -25.59
C GLN A 195 3.02 -39.02 -25.23
N ILE A 196 1.88 -39.56 -25.68
CA ILE A 196 1.71 -41.02 -25.74
C ILE A 196 1.11 -41.39 -27.09
N SER A 197 1.99 -41.67 -28.04
CA SER A 197 1.83 -42.73 -29.05
C SER A 197 3.24 -42.96 -29.64
N PRO A 198 3.73 -44.20 -29.67
CA PRO A 198 3.02 -45.25 -30.41
C PRO A 198 2.97 -46.63 -29.72
N CYS A 199 2.11 -47.48 -30.27
CA CYS A 199 2.06 -48.94 -30.16
C CYS A 199 1.40 -49.56 -28.92
N VAL A 200 0.14 -49.99 -29.06
CA VAL A 200 -0.30 -51.38 -28.80
C VAL A 200 -1.58 -51.61 -29.63
N ASP A 201 -1.51 -52.55 -30.57
CA ASP A 201 -2.69 -53.16 -31.20
C ASP A 201 -3.57 -53.83 -30.14
N ARG A 202 -4.87 -53.57 -30.18
CA ARG A 202 -5.90 -54.59 -29.90
C ARG A 202 -7.26 -54.11 -30.39
N GLN A 203 -7.73 -54.80 -31.43
CA GLN A 203 -9.15 -55.00 -31.68
C GLN A 203 -9.82 -55.57 -30.42
N VAL A 204 -11.07 -55.19 -30.17
CA VAL A 204 -12.22 -56.09 -29.88
C VAL A 204 -13.43 -55.25 -29.43
N ASP A 205 -14.46 -55.36 -30.26
CA ASP A 205 -15.92 -55.31 -30.07
C ASP A 205 -16.69 -54.06 -29.63
N GLN A 206 -17.60 -53.69 -30.55
CA GLN A 206 -18.83 -52.95 -30.32
C GLN A 206 -19.87 -53.88 -29.67
N ASN A 207 -20.49 -53.46 -28.56
CA ASN A 207 -21.94 -53.53 -28.43
C ASN A 207 -22.46 -52.58 -27.32
N PRO A 208 -23.65 -51.96 -27.49
CA PRO A 208 -24.18 -50.95 -26.60
C PRO A 208 -25.15 -51.56 -25.59
N LYS A 209 -25.12 -51.05 -24.35
CA LYS A 209 -26.25 -50.84 -23.41
C LYS A 209 -25.71 -50.82 -21.99
N ASP A 210 -25.65 -49.64 -21.39
CA ASP A 210 -26.08 -49.54 -19.99
C ASP A 210 -26.58 -48.13 -19.67
N ASN A 211 -27.85 -48.03 -19.26
CA ASN A 211 -28.55 -46.79 -18.96
C ASN A 211 -28.33 -46.34 -17.49
N SER A 212 -27.30 -46.89 -16.84
CA SER A 212 -26.93 -46.66 -15.44
C SER A 212 -25.84 -45.59 -15.26
N ASP A 213 -25.18 -45.15 -16.35
CA ASP A 213 -24.07 -44.18 -16.36
C ASP A 213 -24.47 -42.70 -16.13
N ASN A 214 -25.77 -42.37 -16.22
CA ASN A 214 -26.23 -40.98 -16.12
C ASN A 214 -26.20 -40.41 -14.69
N LYS A 215 -26.38 -41.25 -13.65
CA LYS A 215 -26.34 -40.79 -12.24
C LYS A 215 -24.90 -40.57 -11.76
N THR A 216 -23.99 -41.48 -12.07
CA THR A 216 -22.55 -41.37 -11.77
C THR A 216 -21.93 -40.16 -12.48
N GLY A 217 -22.28 -39.91 -13.75
CA GLY A 217 -21.84 -38.72 -14.49
C GLY A 217 -22.33 -37.39 -13.89
N PHE A 218 -23.56 -37.35 -13.36
CA PHE A 218 -24.12 -36.15 -12.72
C PHE A 218 -23.43 -35.80 -11.39
N PHE A 219 -23.19 -36.79 -10.52
CA PHE A 219 -22.45 -36.58 -9.27
C PHE A 219 -20.99 -36.17 -9.51
N LEU A 220 -20.31 -36.78 -10.49
CA LEU A 220 -18.96 -36.35 -10.93
C LEU A 220 -18.97 -34.91 -11.46
N ARG A 221 -20.02 -34.49 -12.16
CA ARG A 221 -20.18 -33.12 -12.66
C ARG A 221 -20.38 -32.13 -11.51
N ILE A 222 -21.20 -32.45 -10.51
CA ILE A 222 -21.38 -31.64 -9.30
C ILE A 222 -20.07 -31.52 -8.52
N PHE A 223 -19.36 -32.63 -8.30
CA PHE A 223 -18.09 -32.63 -7.59
C PHE A 223 -17.04 -31.77 -8.31
N ASN A 224 -16.95 -31.87 -9.64
CA ASN A 224 -16.07 -31.03 -10.45
C ASN A 224 -16.46 -29.54 -10.38
N ILE A 225 -17.76 -29.21 -10.30
CA ILE A 225 -18.25 -27.84 -10.12
C ILE A 225 -17.84 -27.31 -8.75
N LEU A 226 -18.10 -28.05 -7.66
CA LEU A 226 -17.70 -27.63 -6.30
C LEU A 226 -16.19 -27.45 -6.20
N TYR A 227 -15.41 -28.35 -6.80
CA TYR A 227 -13.95 -28.22 -6.86
C TYR A 227 -13.52 -26.97 -7.64
N SER A 228 -14.18 -26.65 -8.74
CA SER A 228 -13.94 -25.42 -9.50
C SER A 228 -14.28 -24.16 -8.71
N VAL A 229 -15.39 -24.16 -7.96
CA VAL A 229 -15.78 -23.07 -7.06
C VAL A 229 -14.75 -22.90 -5.94
N TYR A 230 -14.32 -23.99 -5.32
CA TYR A 230 -13.27 -23.96 -4.29
C TYR A 230 -11.96 -23.37 -4.80
N ARG A 231 -11.50 -23.78 -5.99
CA ARG A 231 -10.29 -23.20 -6.62
C ARG A 231 -10.46 -21.71 -6.94
N PHE A 232 -11.66 -21.29 -7.35
CA PHE A 232 -11.97 -19.89 -7.58
C PHE A 232 -11.86 -19.06 -6.30
N TYR A 233 -12.48 -19.47 -5.19
CA TYR A 233 -12.37 -18.76 -3.90
C TYR A 233 -10.98 -18.89 -3.25
N CYS A 234 -10.17 -19.87 -3.64
CA CYS A 234 -8.79 -19.98 -3.19
C CYS A 234 -7.85 -18.97 -3.86
N ALA A 235 -8.21 -18.43 -5.02
CA ALA A 235 -7.36 -17.50 -5.76
C ALA A 235 -7.16 -16.16 -4.98
N PRO A 236 -5.98 -15.52 -5.09
CA PRO A 236 -5.71 -14.28 -4.36
C PRO A 236 -6.62 -13.13 -4.76
N VAL A 237 -6.87 -12.97 -6.07
CA VAL A 237 -7.72 -11.90 -6.61
C VAL A 237 -9.15 -11.97 -6.06
N THR A 238 -9.75 -13.15 -5.97
CA THR A 238 -11.11 -13.34 -5.45
C THR A 238 -11.16 -13.12 -3.94
N LYS A 239 -10.18 -13.63 -3.18
CA LYS A 239 -10.04 -13.34 -1.75
C LYS A 239 -9.98 -11.84 -1.48
N PHE A 240 -9.24 -11.10 -2.30
CA PHE A 240 -9.16 -9.66 -2.20
C PHE A 240 -10.52 -8.98 -2.41
N PHE A 241 -11.26 -9.32 -3.47
CA PHE A 241 -12.57 -8.72 -3.73
C PHE A 241 -13.62 -9.09 -2.66
N VAL A 242 -13.61 -10.34 -2.19
CA VAL A 242 -14.46 -10.77 -1.08
C VAL A 242 -14.14 -9.96 0.17
N TYR A 243 -12.86 -9.79 0.51
CA TYR A 243 -12.43 -9.00 1.65
C TYR A 243 -12.83 -7.52 1.51
N MET A 244 -12.64 -6.93 0.33
CA MET A 244 -13.03 -5.55 0.04
C MET A 244 -14.54 -5.34 0.23
N ILE A 245 -15.37 -6.22 -0.33
CA ILE A 245 -16.84 -6.16 -0.20
C ILE A 245 -17.27 -6.35 1.27
N ALA A 246 -16.68 -7.34 1.95
CA ALA A 246 -16.94 -7.62 3.35
C ALA A 246 -16.58 -6.41 4.24
N TYR A 247 -15.45 -5.77 3.97
CA TYR A 247 -15.02 -4.56 4.67
C TYR A 247 -15.96 -3.38 4.45
N MET A 248 -16.38 -3.13 3.19
CA MET A 248 -17.35 -2.06 2.90
C MET A 248 -18.69 -2.32 3.59
N THR A 249 -19.14 -3.57 3.63
CA THR A 249 -20.35 -3.98 4.35
C THR A 249 -20.21 -3.73 5.85
N PHE A 250 -19.07 -4.10 6.44
CA PHE A 250 -18.76 -3.80 7.83
C PHE A 250 -18.80 -2.31 8.14
N VAL A 251 -18.18 -1.46 7.31
CA VAL A 251 -18.20 0.00 7.50
C VAL A 251 -19.62 0.55 7.45
N VAL A 252 -20.47 0.04 6.54
CA VAL A 252 -21.89 0.43 6.47
C VAL A 252 -22.66 0.00 7.71
N ILE A 253 -22.49 -1.25 8.17
CA ILE A 253 -23.12 -1.75 9.40
C ILE A 253 -22.67 -0.91 10.60
N PHE A 254 -21.37 -0.61 10.70
CA PHE A 254 -20.82 0.20 11.78
C PHE A 254 -21.32 1.64 11.72
N ALA A 255 -21.48 2.22 10.52
CA ALA A 255 -22.08 3.55 10.34
C ALA A 255 -23.54 3.57 10.76
N ILE A 256 -24.34 2.58 10.38
CA ILE A 256 -25.74 2.46 10.80
C ILE A 256 -25.81 2.38 12.32
N PHE A 257 -25.02 1.50 12.94
CA PHE A 257 -24.93 1.39 14.40
C PHE A 257 -24.64 2.73 15.09
N VAL A 258 -23.60 3.46 14.64
CA VAL A 258 -23.22 4.75 15.25
C VAL A 258 -24.32 5.81 15.07
N LEU A 259 -25.08 5.77 13.97
CA LEU A 259 -26.13 6.73 13.65
C LEU A 259 -27.47 6.44 14.33
N THR A 260 -27.85 5.16 14.51
CA THR A 260 -29.19 4.78 14.98
C THR A 260 -29.22 4.24 16.41
N ASP A 261 -28.24 3.41 16.79
CA ASP A 261 -28.36 2.49 17.94
C ASP A 261 -27.38 2.84 19.08
N LEU A 262 -26.80 4.04 19.07
CA LEU A 262 -25.82 4.46 20.06
C LEU A 262 -26.46 5.19 21.26
N TYR A 263 -26.82 4.40 22.27
CA TYR A 263 -27.43 4.82 23.54
C TYR A 263 -26.64 4.35 24.77
N PRO A 264 -26.77 4.96 25.95
CA PRO A 264 -26.11 4.48 27.17
C PRO A 264 -26.68 3.13 27.65
N LEU A 265 -25.89 2.39 28.44
CA LEU A 265 -26.22 1.00 28.84
C LEU A 265 -27.45 0.92 29.76
N SER A 266 -27.83 2.06 30.34
CA SER A 266 -29.00 2.20 31.20
C SER A 266 -30.33 2.24 30.44
N GLU A 267 -30.33 2.60 29.15
CA GLU A 267 -31.54 2.83 28.36
C GLU A 267 -31.87 1.65 27.44
N SER A 268 -30.87 1.01 26.86
CA SER A 268 -31.06 -0.14 25.98
C SER A 268 -30.00 -1.23 26.23
N PRO A 269 -30.38 -2.52 26.15
CA PRO A 269 -29.41 -3.61 26.11
C PRO A 269 -28.58 -3.54 24.82
N ILE A 270 -27.50 -4.31 24.77
CA ILE A 270 -26.59 -4.37 23.62
C ILE A 270 -27.38 -4.78 22.37
N SER A 271 -27.38 -3.91 21.34
CA SER A 271 -28.05 -4.18 20.05
C SER A 271 -27.31 -5.28 19.27
N LEU A 272 -28.02 -6.01 18.41
CA LEU A 272 -27.41 -6.99 17.49
C LEU A 272 -26.38 -6.34 16.57
N LEU A 273 -26.64 -5.10 16.12
CA LEU A 273 -25.73 -4.33 15.27
C LEU A 273 -24.46 -3.93 16.03
N GLU A 274 -24.58 -3.57 17.31
CA GLU A 274 -23.47 -3.27 18.19
C GLU A 274 -22.57 -4.49 18.37
N LEU A 275 -23.16 -5.62 18.76
CA LEU A 275 -22.43 -6.89 18.94
C LEU A 275 -21.75 -7.33 17.64
N ALA A 276 -22.46 -7.25 16.50
CA ALA A 276 -21.90 -7.57 15.20
C ALA A 276 -20.67 -6.70 14.88
N SER A 277 -20.74 -5.39 15.14
CA SER A 277 -19.61 -4.47 14.90
C SER A 277 -18.40 -4.75 15.79
N TRP A 278 -18.64 -5.15 17.05
CA TRP A 278 -17.57 -5.50 18.00
C TRP A 278 -16.89 -6.80 17.62
N VAL A 279 -17.66 -7.85 17.33
CA VAL A 279 -17.14 -9.16 16.90
C VAL A 279 -16.39 -9.00 15.59
N TRP A 280 -16.90 -8.21 14.64
CA TRP A 280 -16.22 -7.97 13.37
C TRP A 280 -14.91 -7.21 13.57
N THR A 281 -14.90 -6.15 14.38
CA THR A 281 -13.67 -5.41 14.69
C THR A 281 -12.65 -6.30 15.40
N LEU A 282 -13.08 -7.14 16.34
CA LEU A 282 -12.22 -8.11 17.00
C LEU A 282 -11.64 -9.12 15.99
N SER A 283 -12.44 -9.58 15.03
CA SER A 283 -11.95 -10.48 13.98
C SER A 283 -10.86 -9.85 13.11
N LEU A 284 -10.98 -8.55 12.80
CA LEU A 284 -9.95 -7.79 12.08
C LEU A 284 -8.69 -7.59 12.94
N ALA A 285 -8.84 -7.31 14.23
CA ALA A 285 -7.72 -7.20 15.16
C ALA A 285 -6.95 -8.53 15.30
N ILE A 286 -7.65 -9.66 15.35
CA ILE A 286 -7.03 -11.00 15.37
C ILE A 286 -6.24 -11.25 14.08
N GLU A 287 -6.75 -10.82 12.93
CA GLU A 287 -6.05 -10.93 11.65
C GLU A 287 -4.73 -10.14 11.66
N GLU A 288 -4.69 -8.93 12.23
CA GLU A 288 -3.44 -8.18 12.40
C GLU A 288 -2.46 -8.86 13.37
N ILE A 289 -2.96 -9.42 14.48
CA ILE A 289 -2.14 -10.22 15.40
C ILE A 289 -1.54 -11.43 14.66
N ARG A 290 -2.32 -12.11 13.82
CA ARG A 290 -1.85 -13.23 13.00
C ARG A 290 -0.71 -12.80 12.07
N GLN A 291 -0.79 -11.62 11.46
CA GLN A 291 0.27 -11.09 10.59
C GLN A 291 1.58 -10.83 11.37
N ILE A 292 1.50 -10.29 12.57
CA ILE A 292 2.66 -10.07 13.45
C ILE A 292 3.33 -11.41 13.82
N LEU A 293 2.53 -12.42 14.14
CA LEU A 293 3.02 -13.76 14.53
C LEU A 293 3.71 -14.50 13.37
N GLN A 294 3.25 -14.30 12.13
CA GLN A 294 3.85 -14.94 10.94
C GLN A 294 5.21 -14.36 10.55
N THR A 295 5.63 -13.25 11.16
CA THR A 295 6.93 -12.65 10.91
C THR A 295 8.01 -13.46 11.66
N ASN A 296 8.67 -14.41 10.98
CA ASN A 296 9.70 -15.26 11.61
C ASN A 296 11.04 -14.53 11.81
N LYS A 297 11.11 -13.53 12.70
CA LYS A 297 12.37 -12.85 13.10
C LYS A 297 12.82 -13.17 14.53
N GLY A 298 12.32 -14.25 15.11
CA GLY A 298 12.70 -14.76 16.42
C GLY A 298 11.79 -14.25 17.53
N SER A 299 12.13 -13.13 18.17
CA SER A 299 11.37 -12.58 19.30
C SER A 299 10.17 -11.74 18.85
N LEU A 300 9.03 -11.86 19.55
CA LEU A 300 7.79 -11.11 19.28
C LEU A 300 8.01 -9.60 19.24
N LEU A 301 8.88 -9.06 20.10
CA LEU A 301 9.20 -7.62 20.09
C LEU A 301 9.96 -7.20 18.83
N LYS A 302 10.86 -8.06 18.31
CA LYS A 302 11.56 -7.81 17.04
C LYS A 302 10.60 -7.92 15.84
N ASN A 303 9.60 -8.77 15.95
CA ASN A 303 8.54 -8.89 14.95
C ASN A 303 7.66 -7.64 14.94
N LEU A 304 7.19 -7.20 16.11
CA LEU A 304 6.36 -6.01 16.25
C LEU A 304 7.09 -4.75 15.79
N THR A 305 8.34 -4.54 16.22
CA THR A 305 9.16 -3.39 15.80
C THR A 305 9.45 -3.40 14.30
N PHE A 306 9.51 -4.57 13.66
CA PHE A 306 9.63 -4.65 12.21
C PHE A 306 8.31 -4.34 11.49
N TRP A 307 7.20 -4.91 11.97
CA TRP A 307 5.86 -4.70 11.43
C TRP A 307 5.42 -3.24 11.59
N ALA A 308 5.72 -2.60 12.72
CA ALA A 308 5.41 -1.20 13.00
C ALA A 308 6.25 -0.18 12.21
N LYS A 309 7.13 -0.60 11.29
CA LYS A 309 7.83 0.35 10.40
C LYS A 309 6.94 0.91 9.31
N ASP A 310 5.88 0.18 8.95
CA ASP A 310 4.94 0.64 7.94
C ASP A 310 3.92 1.59 8.58
N VAL A 311 3.73 2.76 7.97
CA VAL A 311 2.84 3.83 8.49
C VAL A 311 1.39 3.32 8.64
N TRP A 312 0.95 2.47 7.72
CA TRP A 312 -0.39 1.87 7.74
C TRP A 312 -0.60 0.94 8.94
N ASN A 313 0.44 0.19 9.34
CA ASN A 313 0.37 -0.71 10.48
C ASN A 313 0.28 0.07 11.81
N ILE A 314 1.00 1.20 11.91
CA ILE A 314 0.86 2.13 13.04
C ILE A 314 -0.56 2.71 13.07
N PHE A 315 -1.09 3.14 11.93
CA PHE A 315 -2.45 3.66 11.81
C PHE A 315 -3.50 2.63 12.29
N ASP A 316 -3.32 1.36 11.93
CA ASP A 316 -4.21 0.28 12.35
C ASP A 316 -4.16 0.04 13.87
N ILE A 317 -2.97 0.07 14.50
CA ILE A 317 -2.87 0.01 15.97
C ILE A 317 -3.66 1.15 16.61
N ILE A 318 -3.44 2.39 16.16
CA ILE A 318 -4.10 3.57 16.74
C ILE A 318 -5.62 3.44 16.59
N MET A 319 -6.10 3.00 15.43
CA MET A 319 -7.50 2.78 15.15
C MET A 319 -8.13 1.75 16.12
N TYR A 320 -7.49 0.59 16.33
CA TYR A 320 -8.01 -0.42 17.26
C TYR A 320 -7.92 0.03 18.72
N LEU A 321 -6.88 0.76 19.13
CA LEU A 321 -6.78 1.32 20.48
C LEU A 321 -7.90 2.34 20.73
N MET A 322 -8.19 3.21 19.78
CA MET A 322 -9.32 4.15 19.88
C MET A 322 -10.66 3.43 19.89
N PHE A 323 -10.79 2.31 19.18
CA PHE A 323 -12.01 1.51 19.22
C PHE A 323 -12.22 0.87 20.60
N LEU A 324 -11.16 0.28 21.17
CA LEU A 324 -11.19 -0.24 22.55
C LEU A 324 -11.54 0.87 23.55
N MET A 325 -10.95 2.05 23.40
CA MET A 325 -11.31 3.22 24.22
C MET A 325 -12.79 3.58 24.07
N SER A 326 -13.34 3.52 22.85
CA SER A 326 -14.77 3.80 22.60
C SER A 326 -15.69 2.80 23.31
N VAL A 327 -15.35 1.51 23.26
CA VAL A 327 -16.08 0.44 23.99
C VAL A 327 -15.98 0.62 25.50
N VAL A 328 -14.80 0.98 26.02
CA VAL A 328 -14.60 1.23 27.45
C VAL A 328 -15.39 2.46 27.90
N LEU A 329 -15.34 3.57 27.17
CA LEU A 329 -16.12 4.77 27.45
C LEU A 329 -17.63 4.46 27.42
N ARG A 330 -18.09 3.62 26.50
CA ARG A 330 -19.47 3.17 26.40
C ARG A 330 -19.96 2.36 27.61
N CYS A 331 -19.07 1.60 28.24
CA CYS A 331 -19.37 0.82 29.44
C CYS A 331 -19.30 1.67 30.73
N LEU A 332 -18.43 2.69 30.77
CA LEU A 332 -18.17 3.49 31.97
C LEU A 332 -19.07 4.73 32.08
N LEU A 333 -19.43 5.36 30.97
CA LEU A 333 -20.11 6.66 31.00
C LEU A 333 -21.64 6.52 31.11
N ARG A 334 -22.20 7.36 31.99
CA ARG A 334 -23.65 7.56 32.20
C ARG A 334 -24.16 8.70 31.31
N SER A 335 -25.49 8.82 31.20
CA SER A 335 -26.20 9.71 30.25
C SER A 335 -25.57 11.09 30.04
N ASP A 336 -25.18 11.80 31.11
CA ASP A 336 -24.72 13.19 31.04
C ASP A 336 -23.40 13.38 30.28
N GLN A 337 -22.53 12.38 30.28
CA GLN A 337 -21.23 12.44 29.60
C GLN A 337 -21.18 11.59 28.33
N PHE A 338 -22.31 10.96 27.95
CA PHE A 338 -22.36 10.00 26.86
C PHE A 338 -21.94 10.58 25.49
N TYR A 339 -22.00 11.90 25.33
CA TYR A 339 -21.52 12.57 24.11
C TYR A 339 -20.03 12.30 23.83
N PHE A 340 -19.19 12.08 24.86
CA PHE A 340 -17.79 11.68 24.67
C PHE A 340 -17.65 10.30 24.01
N ALA A 341 -18.49 9.34 24.40
CA ALA A 341 -18.53 8.03 23.76
C ALA A 341 -18.99 8.15 22.30
N ARG A 342 -19.99 9.01 22.02
CA ARG A 342 -20.43 9.30 20.65
C ARG A 342 -19.31 9.90 19.79
N MET A 343 -18.57 10.86 20.32
CA MET A 343 -17.42 11.44 19.62
C MET A 343 -16.34 10.39 19.35
N ALA A 344 -16.03 9.53 20.32
CA ALA A 344 -15.03 8.47 20.15
C ALA A 344 -15.43 7.45 19.06
N TYR A 345 -16.70 7.01 19.04
CA TYR A 345 -17.23 6.14 17.98
C TYR A 345 -17.25 6.83 16.61
N ALA A 346 -17.58 8.12 16.54
CA ALA A 346 -17.57 8.86 15.28
C ALA A 346 -16.15 9.02 14.69
N VAL A 347 -15.17 9.31 15.55
CA VAL A 347 -13.76 9.39 15.13
C VAL A 347 -13.24 8.03 14.69
N THR A 348 -13.56 6.96 15.42
CA THR A 348 -13.14 5.61 15.03
C THR A 348 -13.79 5.15 13.72
N LEU A 349 -15.08 5.41 13.52
CA LEU A 349 -15.74 5.19 12.23
C LEU A 349 -15.03 5.94 11.10
N SER A 350 -14.66 7.20 11.32
CA SER A 350 -13.93 8.00 10.34
C SER A 350 -12.56 7.37 10.01
N MET A 351 -11.85 6.82 10.99
CA MET A 351 -10.59 6.10 10.76
C MET A 351 -10.78 4.82 9.94
N PHE A 352 -11.82 4.01 10.21
CA PHE A 352 -12.15 2.83 9.39
C PHE A 352 -12.52 3.23 7.94
N ILE A 353 -13.23 4.34 7.75
CA ILE A 353 -13.51 4.86 6.41
C ILE A 353 -12.21 5.26 5.71
N LEU A 354 -11.33 6.02 6.36
CA LEU A 354 -10.03 6.39 5.78
C LEU A 354 -9.17 5.15 5.45
N ARG A 355 -9.25 4.10 6.26
CA ARG A 355 -8.52 2.84 6.02
C ARG A 355 -8.93 2.11 4.74
N SER A 356 -10.15 2.33 4.24
CA SER A 356 -10.62 1.79 2.95
C SER A 356 -9.75 2.25 1.77
N MET A 357 -9.02 3.36 1.92
CA MET A 357 -8.05 3.87 0.94
C MET A 357 -7.03 2.81 0.51
N HIS A 358 -6.71 1.85 1.38
CA HIS A 358 -5.73 0.81 1.05
C HIS A 358 -6.16 -0.06 -0.14
N PHE A 359 -7.47 -0.19 -0.40
CA PHE A 359 -7.97 -0.90 -1.58
C PHE A 359 -7.60 -0.20 -2.89
N PHE A 360 -7.45 1.13 -2.87
CA PHE A 360 -7.10 1.90 -4.05
C PHE A 360 -5.64 1.72 -4.49
N PHE A 361 -4.75 1.18 -3.65
CA PHE A 361 -3.35 0.90 -4.04
C PHE A 361 -3.21 -0.18 -5.10
N ILE A 362 -4.17 -1.10 -5.19
CA ILE A 362 -4.10 -2.24 -6.12
C ILE A 362 -4.52 -1.83 -7.53
N GLU A 363 -5.30 -0.75 -7.67
CA GLU A 363 -5.76 -0.28 -8.96
C GLU A 363 -4.60 0.36 -9.75
N ARG A 364 -4.41 -0.08 -11.00
CA ARG A 364 -3.25 0.31 -11.83
C ARG A 364 -3.16 1.82 -12.06
N PHE A 365 -4.31 2.50 -12.12
CA PHE A 365 -4.37 3.93 -12.40
C PHE A 365 -4.36 4.81 -11.15
N ILE A 366 -4.96 4.35 -10.05
CA ILE A 366 -5.11 5.13 -8.82
C ILE A 366 -3.92 4.91 -7.88
N GLY A 367 -3.38 3.69 -7.82
CA GLY A 367 -2.26 3.35 -6.92
C GLY A 367 -1.05 4.29 -7.04
N PRO A 368 -0.49 4.53 -8.25
CA PRO A 368 0.62 5.45 -8.42
C PRO A 368 0.29 6.90 -7.99
N LYS A 369 -0.95 7.35 -8.22
CA LYS A 369 -1.41 8.69 -7.83
C LYS A 369 -1.49 8.82 -6.31
N VAL A 370 -1.98 7.80 -5.62
CA VAL A 370 -2.02 7.78 -4.16
C VAL A 370 -0.62 7.81 -3.55
N VAL A 371 0.32 7.03 -4.09
CA VAL A 371 1.73 7.07 -3.66
C VAL A 371 2.36 8.44 -3.91
N MET A 372 2.00 9.11 -5.01
CA MET A 372 2.45 10.48 -5.32
C MET A 372 1.92 11.49 -4.28
N ILE A 373 0.62 11.44 -3.97
CA ILE A 373 0.01 12.28 -2.91
C ILE A 373 0.72 12.06 -1.56
N GLY A 374 0.98 10.81 -1.19
CA GLY A 374 1.69 10.49 0.06
C GLY A 374 3.10 11.08 0.15
N ARG A 375 3.80 11.20 -0.98
CA ARG A 375 5.13 11.86 -1.03
C ARG A 375 5.01 13.38 -0.94
N MET A 376 3.99 13.96 -1.58
CA MET A 376 3.73 15.40 -1.53
C MET A 376 3.46 15.93 -0.11
N PHE A 377 2.92 15.10 0.80
CA PHE A 377 2.74 15.48 2.20
C PHE A 377 4.05 15.81 2.93
N GLY A 378 5.17 15.19 2.54
CA GLY A 378 6.48 15.53 3.09
C GLY A 378 6.90 16.95 2.72
N ASP A 379 6.69 17.33 1.46
CA ASP A 379 7.02 18.66 0.94
C ASP A 379 6.03 19.73 1.45
N LEU A 380 4.76 19.35 1.65
CA LEU A 380 3.72 20.21 2.23
C LEU A 380 4.07 20.70 3.65
N GLY A 381 4.83 19.91 4.43
CA GLY A 381 5.16 20.24 5.82
C GLY A 381 5.92 21.56 5.97
N PHE A 382 6.90 21.83 5.10
CA PHE A 382 7.63 23.10 5.08
C PHE A 382 6.70 24.28 4.75
N PHE A 383 5.79 24.08 3.80
CA PHE A 383 4.84 25.11 3.42
C PHE A 383 3.82 25.43 4.52
N ILE A 384 3.32 24.42 5.25
CA ILE A 384 2.45 24.63 6.42
C ILE A 384 3.19 25.45 7.48
N ALA A 385 4.48 25.18 7.73
CA ALA A 385 5.28 25.96 8.67
C ALA A 385 5.43 27.42 8.22
N LEU A 386 5.68 27.65 6.92
CA LEU A 386 5.72 28.99 6.35
C LEU A 386 4.38 29.71 6.46
N TYR A 387 3.27 29.03 6.13
CA TYR A 387 1.91 29.57 6.26
C TYR A 387 1.56 29.92 7.71
N ALA A 388 1.95 29.08 8.66
CA ALA A 388 1.73 29.33 10.08
C ALA A 388 2.37 30.66 10.53
N LEU A 389 3.55 31.03 10.01
CA LEU A 389 4.18 32.32 10.32
C LEU A 389 3.29 33.51 9.91
N PHE A 390 2.67 33.45 8.74
CA PHE A 390 1.75 34.50 8.28
C PHE A 390 0.47 34.53 9.12
N VAL A 391 -0.09 33.36 9.45
CA VAL A 391 -1.28 33.25 10.31
C VAL A 391 -1.02 33.85 11.69
N PHE A 392 0.08 33.48 12.35
CA PHE A 392 0.40 34.01 13.68
C PHE A 392 0.70 35.50 13.65
N SER A 393 1.48 35.97 12.67
CA SER A 393 1.81 37.40 12.53
C SER A 393 0.55 38.25 12.35
N PHE A 394 -0.29 37.88 11.38
CA PHE A 394 -1.54 38.60 11.13
C PHE A 394 -2.54 38.43 12.30
N GLY A 395 -2.70 37.22 12.85
CA GLY A 395 -3.64 36.94 13.92
C GLY A 395 -3.34 37.70 15.21
N ILE A 396 -2.07 37.80 15.60
CA ILE A 396 -1.65 38.58 16.78
C ILE A 396 -1.95 40.07 16.56
N MET A 397 -1.56 40.60 15.40
CA MET A 397 -1.82 41.99 15.05
C MET A 397 -3.32 42.29 15.00
N TYR A 398 -4.11 41.41 14.37
CA TYR A 398 -5.55 41.53 14.26
C TYR A 398 -6.22 41.56 15.65
N GLN A 399 -5.88 40.62 16.53
CA GLN A 399 -6.45 40.56 17.88
C GLN A 399 -6.00 41.76 18.75
N ALA A 400 -4.75 42.20 18.62
CA ALA A 400 -4.21 43.33 19.38
C ALA A 400 -4.92 44.66 19.05
N VAL A 401 -5.28 44.87 17.77
CA VAL A 401 -5.96 46.09 17.33
C VAL A 401 -7.47 46.01 17.59
N LEU A 402 -8.09 44.85 17.40
CA LEU A 402 -9.55 44.69 17.53
C LEU A 402 -10.01 44.67 18.99
N PHE A 403 -9.24 44.04 19.88
CA PHE A 403 -9.56 43.87 21.30
C PHE A 403 -8.37 44.28 22.20
N PRO A 404 -8.09 45.58 22.36
CA PRO A 404 -6.96 46.04 23.17
C PRO A 404 -7.15 45.67 24.64
N ASN A 405 -6.11 45.11 25.28
CA ASN A 405 -6.14 44.64 26.67
C ASN A 405 -7.27 43.64 26.95
N SER A 406 -7.41 42.61 26.12
CA SER A 406 -8.34 41.50 26.42
C SER A 406 -7.89 40.73 27.66
N VAL A 407 -8.84 40.46 28.57
CA VAL A 407 -8.61 39.72 29.83
C VAL A 407 -8.92 38.23 29.67
N SER A 408 -9.11 37.76 28.43
CA SER A 408 -9.46 36.38 28.11
C SER A 408 -8.38 35.39 28.54
N SER A 409 -8.74 34.13 28.72
CA SER A 409 -7.76 33.10 29.04
C SER A 409 -6.72 32.97 27.90
N PRO A 410 -5.46 32.60 28.21
CA PRO A 410 -4.43 32.43 27.17
C PRO A 410 -4.81 31.44 26.07
N TRP A 411 -5.63 30.43 26.41
CA TRP A 411 -6.10 29.42 25.46
C TRP A 411 -7.17 29.96 24.50
N GLU A 412 -8.12 30.75 24.99
CA GLU A 412 -9.11 31.43 24.14
C GLU A 412 -8.42 32.45 23.21
N LEU A 413 -7.46 33.20 23.74
CA LEU A 413 -6.67 34.14 22.93
C LEU A 413 -5.92 33.41 21.81
N LEU A 414 -5.26 32.29 22.12
CA LEU A 414 -4.56 31.48 21.13
C LEU A 414 -5.52 30.92 20.07
N LYS A 415 -6.70 30.46 20.49
CA LYS A 415 -7.75 30.00 19.59
C LYS A 415 -8.17 31.12 18.64
N ASP A 416 -8.44 32.32 19.13
CA ASP A 416 -8.88 33.46 18.31
C ASP A 416 -7.80 33.90 17.31
N ILE A 417 -6.54 33.93 17.75
CA ILE A 417 -5.37 34.29 16.92
C ILE A 417 -5.21 33.35 15.71
N VAL A 418 -5.49 32.06 15.88
CA VAL A 418 -5.29 31.05 14.80
C VAL A 418 -6.56 30.82 13.99
N TYR A 419 -7.71 30.71 14.67
CA TYR A 419 -8.97 30.31 14.04
C TYR A 419 -9.46 31.35 13.04
N LEU A 420 -9.43 32.64 13.37
CA LEU A 420 -9.98 33.69 12.51
C LEU A 420 -9.19 33.84 11.21
N PRO A 421 -7.85 34.03 11.21
CA PRO A 421 -7.09 34.13 9.96
C PRO A 421 -7.17 32.87 9.09
N TYR A 422 -7.24 31.70 9.72
CA TYR A 422 -7.39 30.42 9.00
C TYR A 422 -8.65 30.39 8.14
N TRP A 423 -9.81 30.79 8.68
CA TRP A 423 -11.06 30.83 7.90
C TRP A 423 -11.09 31.95 6.86
N GLN A 424 -10.40 33.06 7.11
CA GLN A 424 -10.29 34.16 6.15
C GLN A 424 -9.55 33.75 4.88
N LEU A 425 -8.57 32.83 4.95
CA LEU A 425 -7.93 32.22 3.78
C LEU A 425 -8.97 31.65 2.79
N TYR A 426 -9.99 30.97 3.32
CA TYR A 426 -11.06 30.33 2.54
C TYR A 426 -12.21 31.28 2.18
N GLY A 427 -12.05 32.59 2.39
CA GLY A 427 -13.02 33.61 1.99
C GLY A 427 -14.11 33.94 3.02
N LYS A 428 -14.05 33.39 4.25
CA LYS A 428 -14.91 33.84 5.35
C LYS A 428 -14.30 35.07 6.03
N LEU A 429 -14.52 36.24 5.43
CA LEU A 429 -13.80 37.47 5.80
C LEU A 429 -14.28 38.14 7.10
N HIS A 430 -15.52 37.87 7.54
CA HIS A 430 -16.11 38.49 8.75
C HIS A 430 -16.01 40.03 8.79
N LEU A 431 -16.26 40.70 7.65
CA LEU A 431 -16.07 42.16 7.51
C LEU A 431 -16.82 42.98 8.56
N ASN A 432 -18.04 42.58 8.95
CA ASN A 432 -18.81 43.27 9.98
C ASN A 432 -18.09 43.32 11.34
N ARG A 433 -17.32 42.27 11.67
CA ARG A 433 -16.50 42.22 12.88
C ARG A 433 -15.30 43.16 12.81
N ILE A 434 -14.69 43.26 11.64
CA ILE A 434 -13.53 44.12 11.36
C ILE A 434 -13.91 45.60 11.40
N GLU A 435 -15.06 45.94 10.83
CA GLU A 435 -15.58 47.30 10.79
C GLU A 435 -16.29 47.73 12.09
N GLY A 436 -16.36 46.85 13.10
CA GLY A 436 -17.07 47.13 14.35
C GLY A 436 -18.58 47.34 14.17
N LYS A 437 -19.17 46.73 13.13
CA LYS A 437 -20.60 46.81 12.77
C LYS A 437 -21.35 45.52 13.10
N GLU A 438 -20.89 44.75 14.09
CA GLU A 438 -21.57 43.52 14.51
C GLU A 438 -22.96 43.83 15.09
N PRO A 439 -24.01 43.11 14.66
CA PRO A 439 -25.36 43.33 15.17
C PRO A 439 -25.54 42.79 16.59
N SER A 440 -25.67 43.73 17.53
CA SER A 440 -26.57 43.73 18.71
C SER A 440 -26.42 42.73 19.88
N GLU A 441 -25.30 42.04 20.09
CA GLU A 441 -25.05 41.27 21.34
C GLU A 441 -23.65 41.51 21.95
N CYS A 442 -23.10 42.71 21.81
CA CYS A 442 -21.81 43.05 22.37
C CYS A 442 -21.88 44.23 23.36
N THR A 443 -20.98 44.25 24.34
CA THR A 443 -20.88 45.29 25.36
C THR A 443 -19.50 45.97 25.35
N ASN A 444 -19.47 47.26 25.66
CA ASN A 444 -18.23 48.01 25.89
C ASN A 444 -17.91 48.13 27.39
N ASN A 445 -18.79 47.68 28.28
CA ASN A 445 -18.61 47.82 29.72
C ASN A 445 -17.64 46.76 30.26
N PRO A 446 -16.50 47.14 30.89
CA PRO A 446 -15.52 46.20 31.45
C PRO A 446 -16.09 45.19 32.45
N GLN A 447 -17.11 45.56 33.21
CA GLN A 447 -17.70 44.64 34.19
C GLN A 447 -18.54 43.53 33.54
N LEU A 448 -19.17 43.82 32.39
CA LEU A 448 -20.06 42.88 31.73
C LEU A 448 -19.29 41.83 30.91
N TYR A 449 -18.17 42.22 30.27
CA TYR A 449 -17.35 41.27 29.52
C TYR A 449 -16.33 40.51 30.38
N THR A 450 -15.84 41.07 31.50
CA THR A 450 -14.95 40.31 32.41
C THR A 450 -15.68 39.23 33.17
N ASN A 451 -16.96 39.45 33.46
CA ASN A 451 -17.83 38.47 34.11
C ASN A 451 -18.43 37.44 33.12
N GLY A 452 -18.07 37.51 31.82
CA GLY A 452 -18.50 36.57 30.79
C GLY A 452 -19.98 36.65 30.40
N THR A 453 -20.69 37.69 30.83
CA THR A 453 -22.15 37.82 30.60
C THR A 453 -22.50 38.27 29.19
N MET A 454 -21.61 39.04 28.54
CA MET A 454 -21.76 39.51 27.15
C MET A 454 -20.38 39.62 26.50
N GLU A 455 -20.30 39.40 25.19
CA GLU A 455 -19.05 39.52 24.44
C GLU A 455 -18.62 41.00 24.30
N ARG A 456 -17.31 41.24 24.22
CA ARG A 456 -16.78 42.60 24.02
C ARG A 456 -16.99 43.04 22.57
N CYS A 457 -17.42 44.28 22.34
CA CYS A 457 -17.50 44.82 20.97
C CYS A 457 -16.10 45.02 20.36
N ALA A 458 -15.99 44.71 19.07
CA ALA A 458 -14.80 44.98 18.28
C ALA A 458 -14.59 46.50 18.11
N VAL A 459 -13.36 46.97 18.30
CA VAL A 459 -13.00 48.37 18.04
C VAL A 459 -12.91 48.59 16.53
N ASN A 460 -13.72 49.53 16.00
CA ASN A 460 -13.64 49.90 14.60
C ASN A 460 -12.30 50.58 14.29
N ASN A 461 -11.51 49.96 13.41
CA ASN A 461 -10.26 50.53 12.92
C ASN A 461 -10.03 50.13 11.46
N GLN A 462 -9.89 51.14 10.59
CA GLN A 462 -9.62 50.95 9.15
C GLN A 462 -8.32 50.20 8.87
N TYR A 463 -7.36 50.23 9.80
CA TYR A 463 -6.10 49.48 9.71
C TYR A 463 -6.31 47.97 9.58
N ASN A 464 -7.32 47.41 10.25
CA ASN A 464 -7.59 45.97 10.20
C ASN A 464 -8.06 45.53 8.81
N ALA A 465 -8.84 46.37 8.12
CA ALA A 465 -9.27 46.10 6.76
C ALA A 465 -8.09 46.15 5.77
N LEU A 466 -7.18 47.13 5.93
CA LEU A 466 -5.96 47.21 5.13
C LEU A 466 -5.08 45.97 5.33
N MET A 467 -4.86 45.57 6.58
CA MET A 467 -4.02 44.42 6.88
C MET A 467 -4.63 43.10 6.45
N LEU A 468 -5.96 42.96 6.51
CA LEU A 468 -6.66 41.82 5.91
C LEU A 468 -6.38 41.76 4.40
N ALA A 469 -6.46 42.88 3.69
CA ALA A 469 -6.17 42.92 2.26
C ALA A 469 -4.74 42.47 1.95
N VAL A 470 -3.74 42.96 2.73
CA VAL A 470 -2.34 42.53 2.60
C VAL A 470 -2.20 41.03 2.89
N TYR A 471 -2.82 40.53 3.96
CA TYR A 471 -2.80 39.11 4.32
C TYR A 471 -3.36 38.24 3.19
N LEU A 472 -4.49 38.62 2.60
CA LEU A 472 -5.12 37.87 1.50
C LEU A 472 -4.25 37.88 0.23
N VAL A 473 -3.58 39.00 -0.10
CA VAL A 473 -2.65 39.04 -1.24
C VAL A 473 -1.48 38.10 -1.00
N LEU A 474 -0.84 38.17 0.16
CA LEU A 474 0.31 37.33 0.48
C LEU A 474 -0.06 35.84 0.58
N THR A 475 -1.20 35.51 1.15
CA THR A 475 -1.59 34.10 1.31
C THR A 475 -2.22 33.52 0.05
N ASN A 476 -3.24 34.16 -0.52
CA ASN A 476 -3.99 33.60 -1.64
C ASN A 476 -3.30 33.78 -2.99
N ILE A 477 -2.60 34.90 -3.23
CA ILE A 477 -1.96 35.15 -4.52
C ILE A 477 -0.52 34.65 -4.53
N LEU A 478 0.23 34.82 -3.44
CA LEU A 478 1.62 34.38 -3.40
C LEU A 478 1.75 32.92 -2.90
N LEU A 479 1.38 32.64 -1.65
CA LEU A 479 1.64 31.33 -1.05
C LEU A 479 0.87 30.19 -1.73
N LEU A 480 -0.45 30.31 -1.92
CA LEU A 480 -1.24 29.24 -2.54
C LEU A 480 -0.77 28.95 -3.97
N ASN A 481 -0.41 29.97 -4.75
CA ASN A 481 0.09 29.77 -6.11
C ASN A 481 1.48 29.13 -6.13
N ILE A 482 2.36 29.47 -5.18
CA ILE A 482 3.64 28.77 -5.00
C ILE A 482 3.40 27.29 -4.66
N LEU A 483 2.45 26.99 -3.77
CA LEU A 483 2.11 25.61 -3.42
C LEU A 483 1.60 24.83 -4.64
N ILE A 484 0.71 25.44 -5.43
CA ILE A 484 0.22 24.84 -6.67
C ILE A 484 1.39 24.60 -7.64
N ALA A 485 2.30 25.56 -7.79
CA ALA A 485 3.47 25.43 -8.66
C ALA A 485 4.47 24.34 -8.21
N MET A 486 4.56 24.05 -6.90
CA MET A 486 5.38 22.95 -6.39
C MET A 486 4.76 21.57 -6.61
N PHE A 487 3.43 21.49 -6.68
CA PHE A 487 2.71 20.23 -6.88
C PHE A 487 2.37 19.93 -8.35
N SER A 488 2.35 20.96 -9.19
CA SER A 488 2.29 20.82 -10.65
C SER A 488 3.62 20.32 -11.20
#